data_AF-A0A8J7Q571-F1
#
_entry.id   AF-A0A8J7Q571-F1
#
_cell.length_a   1.000
_cell.length_b   1.000
_cell.length_c   1.000
_cell.angle_alpha   90.00
_cell.angle_beta   90.00
_cell.angle_gamma   90.00
#
_symmetry.space_group_name_H-M   'P 1'
#
loop_
_entity.id
_entity.type
_entity.pdbx_description
1 polymer ?
#
loop_
_entity_poly.entity_id
_entity_poly.type
_entity_poly.pdbx_seq_one_letter_code
_entity_poly.pdbx_strand_id
1 'polypeptide(L)'
;MSDVQNEERIFAADEMQIRKVEDDWDEPTLLSQEGIFFLKDVVKALDLSPVKLKKEAKECEDSWEEMGIRKTWTHWIVRMKVFSKWYEKRRPNRIQRVNPEWDGNELLQQRGKFFLTEVCEKIPFSSHQIRYQAKKNKNAKIEYGIWKEPEYSAFVVQMEVFSKWVRKLWAGDFS
;
A
#
# COMPACT_ATOMS: atom_id res chain seq x y z
N MET A 1 28.40 28.57 1.87
CA MET A 1 27.10 28.26 2.52
C MET A 1 26.84 26.80 2.29
N SER A 2 26.59 26.02 3.35
CA SER A 2 26.32 24.59 3.24
C SER A 2 24.91 24.36 2.70
N ASP A 3 24.71 23.31 1.90
CA ASP A 3 23.40 22.96 1.31
C ASP A 3 22.27 22.89 2.36
N VAL A 4 22.61 22.49 3.59
CA VAL A 4 21.72 22.45 4.76
C VAL A 4 21.10 23.82 5.10
N GLN A 5 21.86 24.90 5.00
CA GLN A 5 21.39 26.25 5.36
C GLN A 5 20.47 26.86 4.28
N ASN A 6 20.61 26.38 3.05
CA ASN A 6 19.79 26.83 1.92
C ASN A 6 18.43 26.10 1.92
N GLU A 7 18.43 24.84 2.35
CA GLU A 7 17.23 24.04 2.57
C GLU A 7 16.34 24.71 3.63
N GLU A 8 16.85 25.00 4.83
CA GLU A 8 16.07 25.61 5.93
C GLU A 8 15.33 26.91 5.56
N ARG A 9 15.92 27.77 4.71
CA ARG A 9 15.30 29.05 4.32
C ARG A 9 14.13 28.90 3.35
N ILE A 10 14.13 27.89 2.48
CA ILE A 10 13.02 27.61 1.56
C ILE A 10 11.81 27.06 2.34
N PHE A 11 12.06 26.34 3.44
CA PHE A 11 11.02 25.70 4.26
C PHE A 11 10.42 26.60 5.34
N ALA A 12 11.02 27.75 5.65
CA ALA A 12 10.49 28.69 6.63
C ALA A 12 9.31 29.54 6.10
N ALA A 13 9.09 29.59 4.78
CA ALA A 13 8.03 30.38 4.14
C ALA A 13 6.68 29.64 4.06
N ASP A 14 6.68 28.31 4.17
CA ASP A 14 5.48 27.48 4.32
C ASP A 14 5.40 27.05 5.79
N GLU A 15 4.25 27.20 6.46
CA GLU A 15 4.03 27.09 7.91
C GLU A 15 4.31 25.71 8.58
N MET A 16 5.18 24.84 8.03
CA MET A 16 5.45 23.51 8.58
C MET A 16 6.94 23.14 8.55
N GLN A 17 7.52 22.98 9.74
CA GLN A 17 8.90 22.51 9.93
C GLN A 17 9.12 21.12 9.31
N ILE A 18 10.33 20.89 8.78
CA ILE A 18 10.74 19.56 8.34
C ILE A 18 10.91 18.65 9.55
N ARG A 19 10.26 17.49 9.50
CA ARG A 19 10.36 16.43 10.51
C ARG A 19 10.95 15.16 9.89
N LYS A 20 11.62 14.37 10.73
CA LYS A 20 12.06 13.02 10.40
C LYS A 20 10.99 12.04 10.85
N VAL A 21 10.85 10.94 10.11
CA VAL A 21 10.05 9.80 10.56
C VAL A 21 10.86 9.05 11.60
N GLU A 22 10.26 8.77 12.76
CA GLU A 22 10.88 7.98 13.82
C GLU A 22 10.69 6.48 13.52
N ASP A 23 11.66 5.65 13.91
CA ASP A 23 11.70 4.22 13.55
C ASP A 23 10.59 3.40 14.21
N ASP A 24 9.99 3.90 15.29
CA ASP A 24 8.93 3.27 16.07
C ASP A 24 7.51 3.72 15.67
N TRP A 25 7.39 4.66 14.72
CA TRP A 25 6.08 5.10 14.26
C TRP A 25 5.41 4.05 13.37
N ASP A 26 4.23 3.62 13.79
CA ASP A 26 3.33 2.85 12.94
C ASP A 26 2.62 3.74 11.90
N GLU A 27 1.95 3.11 10.94
CA GLU A 27 1.23 3.82 9.88
C GLU A 27 0.19 4.84 10.42
N PRO A 28 -0.69 4.49 11.39
CA PRO A 28 -1.59 5.45 12.03
C PRO A 28 -0.85 6.65 12.67
N THR A 29 0.22 6.39 13.41
CA THR A 29 1.01 7.43 14.10
C THR A 29 1.61 8.38 13.09
N LEU A 30 2.26 7.87 12.05
CA LEU A 30 2.84 8.69 10.97
C LEU A 30 1.79 9.55 10.27
N LEU A 31 0.63 8.97 9.92
CA LEU A 31 -0.43 9.69 9.18
C LEU A 31 -1.12 10.78 10.02
N SER A 32 -1.05 10.68 11.36
CA SER A 32 -1.57 11.69 12.28
C SER A 32 -0.61 12.87 12.52
N GLN A 33 0.65 12.77 12.10
CA GLN A 33 1.62 13.84 12.30
C GLN A 33 1.35 15.03 11.38
N GLU A 34 1.52 16.23 11.92
CA GLU A 34 1.64 17.44 11.11
C GLU A 34 3.11 17.75 10.83
N GLY A 35 3.40 18.30 9.64
CA GLY A 35 4.74 18.65 9.20
C GLY A 35 5.04 18.32 7.74
N ILE A 36 6.25 18.69 7.32
CA ILE A 36 6.84 18.29 6.04
C ILE A 36 7.85 17.16 6.29
N PHE A 37 7.75 16.09 5.50
CA PHE A 37 8.63 14.92 5.61
C PHE A 37 9.32 14.66 4.28
N PHE A 38 10.45 13.95 4.29
CA PHE A 38 11.02 13.44 3.05
C PHE A 38 10.19 12.26 2.54
N LEU A 39 9.87 12.28 1.24
CA LEU A 39 9.11 11.20 0.60
C LEU A 39 9.76 9.85 0.82
N LYS A 40 11.10 9.76 0.76
CA LYS A 40 11.85 8.51 0.94
C LYS A 40 11.55 7.82 2.28
N ASP A 41 11.32 8.60 3.33
CA ASP A 41 11.11 8.09 4.68
C ASP A 41 9.63 7.69 4.85
N VAL A 42 8.72 8.51 4.34
CA VAL A 42 7.27 8.23 4.31
C VAL A 42 6.96 6.95 3.54
N VAL A 43 7.55 6.76 2.35
CA VAL A 43 7.28 5.56 1.55
C VAL A 43 7.84 4.29 2.16
N LYS A 44 8.93 4.39 2.92
CA LYS A 44 9.52 3.26 3.63
C LYS A 44 8.60 2.83 4.77
N ALA A 45 8.16 3.79 5.60
CA ALA A 45 7.28 3.53 6.72
C ALA A 45 5.90 3.00 6.28
N LEU A 46 5.38 3.51 5.16
CA LEU A 46 4.07 3.12 4.64
C LEU A 46 4.13 1.96 3.62
N ASP A 47 5.27 1.31 3.40
CA ASP A 47 5.50 0.28 2.37
C ASP A 47 4.84 0.65 1.02
N LEU A 48 5.22 1.82 0.48
CA LEU A 48 4.73 2.38 -0.78
C LEU A 48 5.82 2.43 -1.84
N SER A 49 5.41 2.38 -3.11
CA SER A 49 6.32 2.57 -4.24
C SER A 49 6.69 4.06 -4.43
N PRO A 50 7.96 4.47 -4.21
CA PRO A 50 8.38 5.84 -4.45
C PRO A 50 8.29 6.22 -5.94
N VAL A 51 8.48 5.25 -6.84
CA VAL A 51 8.42 5.49 -8.29
C VAL A 51 7.01 5.89 -8.70
N LYS A 52 6.00 5.19 -8.19
CA LYS A 52 4.59 5.45 -8.49
C LYS A 52 4.14 6.80 -7.95
N LEU A 53 4.44 7.07 -6.68
CA LEU A 53 4.08 8.35 -6.05
C LEU A 53 4.70 9.54 -6.78
N LYS A 54 5.98 9.43 -7.19
CA LYS A 54 6.64 10.48 -7.99
C LYS A 54 6.04 10.63 -9.38
N LYS A 55 5.59 9.54 -10.00
CA LYS A 55 4.93 9.58 -11.32
C LYS A 55 3.58 10.27 -11.20
N GLU A 56 2.74 9.84 -10.27
CA GLU A 56 1.42 10.44 -10.02
C GLU A 56 1.54 11.92 -9.65
N ALA A 57 2.51 12.29 -8.80
CA ALA A 57 2.75 13.69 -8.45
C ALA A 57 3.23 14.55 -9.63
N LYS A 58 3.87 13.97 -10.65
CA LYS A 58 4.24 14.69 -11.88
C LYS A 58 3.07 14.84 -12.85
N GLU A 59 2.14 13.89 -12.83
CA GLU A 59 0.96 13.88 -13.69
C GLU A 59 -0.19 14.71 -13.10
N CYS A 60 -0.13 15.02 -11.81
CA CYS A 60 -1.05 15.90 -11.10
C CYS A 60 -0.69 17.38 -11.30
N GLU A 61 -1.67 18.18 -11.72
CA GLU A 61 -1.50 19.61 -12.04
C GLU A 61 -1.04 20.43 -10.84
N ASP A 62 -1.60 20.15 -9.65
CA ASP A 62 -1.16 20.70 -8.37
C ASP A 62 -0.95 19.59 -7.34
N SER A 63 0.15 18.86 -7.50
CA SER A 63 0.51 17.77 -6.58
C SER A 63 0.73 18.23 -5.13
N TRP A 64 1.02 19.51 -4.90
CA TRP A 64 1.22 20.02 -3.55
C TRP A 64 -0.10 20.16 -2.80
N GLU A 65 -1.14 20.68 -3.45
CA GLU A 65 -2.46 20.83 -2.83
C GLU A 65 -3.33 19.57 -2.91
N GLU A 66 -3.16 18.74 -3.94
CA GLU A 66 -3.97 17.51 -4.10
C GLU A 66 -3.37 16.29 -3.40
N MET A 67 -2.05 16.10 -3.51
CA MET A 67 -1.36 14.93 -2.99
C MET A 67 -0.52 15.25 -1.76
N GLY A 68 -0.22 16.52 -1.50
CA GLY A 68 0.75 16.91 -0.49
C GLY A 68 2.17 16.55 -0.89
N ILE A 69 2.49 16.38 -2.18
CA ILE A 69 3.82 15.96 -2.64
C ILE A 69 4.41 17.03 -3.54
N ARG A 70 5.66 17.43 -3.29
CA ARG A 70 6.38 18.39 -4.14
C ARG A 70 7.83 17.99 -4.30
N LYS A 71 8.39 18.26 -5.49
CA LYS A 71 9.83 18.17 -5.72
C LYS A 71 10.49 19.51 -5.39
N THR A 72 11.46 19.49 -4.48
CA THR A 72 12.42 20.58 -4.28
C THR A 72 13.69 20.29 -5.10
N TRP A 73 14.66 21.21 -5.11
CA TRP A 73 15.89 21.11 -5.93
C TRP A 73 16.56 19.73 -5.88
N THR A 74 16.71 19.16 -4.70
CA THR A 74 17.42 17.90 -4.45
C THR A 74 16.50 16.77 -3.96
N HIS A 75 15.30 17.09 -3.45
CA HIS A 75 14.50 16.14 -2.70
C HIS A 75 13.02 16.13 -3.12
N TRP A 76 12.32 15.06 -2.77
CA TRP A 76 10.87 15.01 -2.79
C TRP A 76 10.37 15.09 -1.36
N ILE A 77 9.40 15.96 -1.12
CA ILE A 77 8.84 16.23 0.19
C ILE A 77 7.34 15.95 0.22
N VAL A 78 6.84 15.69 1.42
CA VAL A 78 5.46 15.31 1.71
C VAL A 78 4.91 16.21 2.81
N ARG A 79 3.86 16.97 2.51
CA ARG A 79 3.02 17.69 3.48
C ARG A 79 2.00 16.72 4.04
N MET A 80 2.25 16.24 5.26
CA MET A 80 1.52 15.09 5.83
C MET A 80 0.02 15.37 5.97
N LYS A 81 -0.37 16.60 6.31
CA LYS A 81 -1.78 17.03 6.44
C LYS A 81 -2.64 16.84 5.18
N VAL A 82 -2.02 16.95 3.99
CA VAL A 82 -2.70 16.72 2.71
C VAL A 82 -2.51 15.29 2.28
N PHE A 83 -1.28 14.80 2.38
CA PHE A 83 -0.92 13.44 1.98
C PHE A 83 -1.73 12.39 2.74
N SER A 84 -1.97 12.54 4.05
CA SER A 84 -2.75 11.60 4.84
C SER A 84 -4.18 11.45 4.33
N LYS A 85 -4.86 12.56 4.04
CA LYS A 85 -6.21 12.56 3.46
C LYS A 85 -6.24 11.94 2.07
N TRP A 86 -5.25 12.28 1.24
CA TRP A 86 -5.10 11.70 -0.09
C TRP A 86 -4.86 10.19 -0.01
N TYR A 87 -4.02 9.77 0.94
CA TYR A 87 -3.63 8.40 1.20
C TYR A 87 -4.81 7.55 1.68
N GLU A 88 -5.57 8.05 2.66
CA GLU A 88 -6.76 7.39 3.22
C GLU A 88 -7.84 7.14 2.17
N LYS A 89 -8.10 8.11 1.27
CA LYS A 89 -9.04 7.92 0.16
C LYS A 89 -8.66 6.75 -0.76
N ARG A 90 -7.39 6.36 -0.77
CA ARG A 90 -6.83 5.30 -1.63
C ARG A 90 -6.54 3.99 -0.90
N ARG A 91 -6.59 3.97 0.44
CA ARG A 91 -6.47 2.76 1.29
C ARG A 91 -7.32 1.57 0.82
N PRO A 92 -8.59 1.73 0.38
CA PRO A 92 -9.44 0.59 0.00
C PRO A 92 -8.88 -0.26 -1.16
N ASN A 93 -7.95 0.28 -1.95
CA ASN A 93 -7.33 -0.41 -3.08
C ASN A 93 -5.94 -0.97 -2.81
N ARG A 94 -5.37 -0.77 -1.63
CA ARG A 94 -4.02 -1.22 -1.28
C ARG A 94 -4.01 -2.72 -0.99
N ILE A 95 -2.91 -3.36 -1.38
CA ILE A 95 -2.62 -4.75 -0.99
C ILE A 95 -2.06 -4.71 0.43
N GLN A 96 -2.77 -5.36 1.33
CA GLN A 96 -2.46 -5.47 2.74
C GLN A 96 -1.57 -6.69 2.98
N ARG A 97 -0.77 -6.62 4.06
CA ARG A 97 -0.05 -7.76 4.61
C ARG A 97 -0.97 -8.55 5.53
N VAL A 98 -0.78 -9.86 5.60
CA VAL A 98 -1.50 -10.71 6.55
C VAL A 98 -0.92 -10.49 7.95
N ASN A 99 -1.77 -10.26 8.95
CA ASN A 99 -1.32 -10.19 10.34
C ASN A 99 -0.75 -11.58 10.75
N PRO A 100 0.49 -11.65 11.26
CA PRO A 100 1.10 -12.91 11.67
C PRO A 100 0.34 -13.62 12.80
N GLU A 101 -0.46 -12.91 13.60
CA GLU A 101 -1.24 -13.49 14.69
C GLU A 101 -2.53 -14.15 14.21
N TRP A 102 -3.04 -13.79 13.03
CA TRP A 102 -4.29 -14.36 12.53
C TRP A 102 -4.16 -15.84 12.20
N ASP A 103 -5.19 -16.60 12.55
CA ASP A 103 -5.41 -17.93 12.01
C ASP A 103 -6.10 -17.90 10.63
N GLY A 104 -6.24 -19.06 9.99
CA GLY A 104 -6.86 -19.17 8.66
C GLY A 104 -8.33 -18.73 8.64
N ASN A 105 -9.09 -18.96 9.71
CA ASN A 105 -10.50 -18.59 9.78
C ASN A 105 -10.65 -17.08 9.99
N GLU A 106 -9.84 -16.49 10.86
CA GLU A 106 -9.77 -15.05 11.09
C GLU A 106 -9.38 -14.31 9.81
N LEU A 107 -8.37 -14.81 9.09
CA LEU A 107 -7.97 -14.27 7.79
C LEU A 107 -9.13 -14.30 6.78
N LEU A 108 -9.87 -15.42 6.69
CA LEU A 108 -11.00 -15.57 5.74
C LEU A 108 -12.22 -14.68 6.07
N GLN A 109 -12.23 -14.00 7.20
CA GLN A 109 -13.24 -12.98 7.54
C GLN A 109 -12.83 -11.57 7.11
N GLN A 110 -11.56 -11.36 6.74
CA GLN A 110 -11.04 -10.05 6.35
C GLN A 110 -11.52 -9.61 4.97
N ARG A 111 -11.48 -8.30 4.75
CA ARG A 111 -11.85 -7.65 3.49
C ARG A 111 -10.65 -6.94 2.88
N GLY A 112 -10.68 -6.76 1.55
CA GLY A 112 -9.61 -6.11 0.80
C GLY A 112 -8.67 -7.08 0.11
N LYS A 113 -7.54 -6.53 -0.34
CA LYS A 113 -6.56 -7.21 -1.20
C LYS A 113 -5.36 -7.65 -0.37
N PHE A 114 -4.87 -8.87 -0.58
CA PHE A 114 -3.70 -9.40 0.13
C PHE A 114 -2.76 -10.11 -0.84
N PHE A 115 -1.49 -10.27 -0.45
CA PHE A 115 -0.57 -11.11 -1.22
C PHE A 115 -0.97 -12.58 -1.10
N LEU A 116 -1.09 -13.27 -2.24
CA LEU A 116 -1.49 -14.68 -2.27
C LEU A 116 -0.52 -15.56 -1.46
N THR A 117 0.78 -15.25 -1.48
CA THR A 117 1.78 -16.02 -0.74
C THR A 117 1.53 -16.00 0.75
N GLU A 118 1.28 -14.83 1.33
CA GLU A 118 1.01 -14.66 2.77
C GLU A 118 -0.33 -15.29 3.16
N VAL A 119 -1.35 -15.17 2.29
CA VAL A 119 -2.63 -15.81 2.53
C VAL A 119 -2.49 -17.34 2.56
N CYS A 120 -1.73 -17.91 1.64
CA CYS A 120 -1.43 -19.34 1.55
C CYS A 120 -0.58 -19.87 2.71
N GLU A 121 0.05 -19.03 3.52
CA GLU A 121 0.73 -19.47 4.75
C GLU A 121 -0.27 -19.78 5.88
N LYS A 122 -1.48 -19.22 5.81
CA LYS A 122 -2.52 -19.37 6.83
C LYS A 122 -3.61 -20.37 6.47
N ILE A 123 -3.63 -20.86 5.23
CA ILE A 123 -4.63 -21.82 4.73
C ILE A 123 -3.93 -23.03 4.11
N PRO A 124 -4.56 -24.22 4.04
CA PRO A 124 -3.93 -25.47 3.58
C PRO A 124 -3.91 -25.55 2.04
N PHE A 125 -3.49 -24.48 1.38
CA PHE A 125 -3.35 -24.43 -0.08
C PHE A 125 -2.00 -23.82 -0.44
N SER A 126 -1.27 -24.45 -1.36
CA SER A 126 -0.03 -23.87 -1.87
C SER A 126 -0.31 -22.72 -2.83
N SER A 127 0.42 -21.62 -2.67
CA SER A 127 0.41 -20.51 -3.64
C SER A 127 0.73 -20.97 -5.06
N HIS A 128 1.50 -22.05 -5.24
CA HIS A 128 1.77 -22.62 -6.57
C HIS A 128 0.51 -23.24 -7.21
N GLN A 129 -0.23 -24.05 -6.45
CA GLN A 129 -1.45 -24.71 -6.92
C GLN A 129 -2.50 -23.68 -7.32
N ILE A 130 -2.69 -22.67 -6.47
CA ILE A 130 -3.66 -21.60 -6.70
C ILE A 130 -3.28 -20.75 -7.92
N ARG A 131 -1.99 -20.39 -8.07
CA ARG A 131 -1.49 -19.68 -9.27
C ARG A 131 -1.70 -20.49 -10.54
N TYR A 132 -1.50 -21.80 -10.49
CA TYR A 132 -1.67 -22.67 -11.65
C TYR A 132 -3.14 -22.68 -12.12
N GLN A 133 -4.09 -22.79 -11.19
CA GLN A 133 -5.52 -22.69 -11.49
C GLN A 133 -5.90 -21.31 -12.04
N ALA A 134 -5.43 -20.23 -11.39
CA ALA A 134 -5.70 -18.87 -11.83
C ALA A 134 -5.14 -18.57 -13.23
N LYS A 135 -4.00 -19.15 -13.62
CA LYS A 135 -3.43 -19.00 -14.97
C LYS A 135 -4.24 -19.72 -16.04
N LYS A 136 -4.90 -20.84 -15.70
CA LYS A 136 -5.71 -21.62 -16.63
C LYS A 136 -7.10 -21.00 -16.85
N ASN A 137 -7.60 -20.24 -15.88
CA ASN A 137 -8.91 -19.62 -15.96
C ASN A 137 -8.82 -18.12 -16.29
N LYS A 138 -9.33 -17.71 -17.45
CA LYS A 138 -9.36 -16.30 -17.87
C LYS A 138 -10.21 -15.42 -16.94
N ASN A 139 -11.17 -16.01 -16.23
CA ASN A 139 -12.05 -15.34 -15.29
C ASN A 139 -11.58 -15.49 -13.83
N ALA A 140 -10.36 -15.96 -13.56
CA ALA A 140 -9.86 -16.20 -12.20
C ALA A 140 -10.00 -14.98 -11.27
N LYS A 141 -9.90 -13.76 -11.80
CA LYS A 141 -10.11 -12.53 -11.02
C LYS A 141 -11.54 -12.42 -10.50
N ILE A 142 -12.53 -12.81 -11.30
CA ILE A 142 -13.96 -12.70 -10.97
C ILE A 142 -14.40 -13.92 -10.15
N GLU A 143 -13.97 -15.12 -10.54
CA GLU A 143 -14.44 -16.37 -9.94
C GLU A 143 -13.70 -16.70 -8.64
N TYR A 144 -12.38 -16.48 -8.60
CA TYR A 144 -11.52 -16.86 -7.48
C TYR A 144 -11.03 -15.63 -6.70
N GLY A 145 -11.20 -14.42 -7.26
CA GLY A 145 -10.65 -13.21 -6.67
C GLY A 145 -9.14 -13.08 -6.86
N ILE A 146 -8.54 -13.76 -7.85
CA ILE A 146 -7.07 -13.87 -7.96
C ILE A 146 -6.58 -13.27 -9.27
N TRP A 147 -5.55 -12.42 -9.19
CA TRP A 147 -4.86 -11.91 -10.38
C TRP A 147 -3.38 -11.68 -10.10
N LYS A 148 -2.59 -11.56 -11.16
CA LYS A 148 -1.21 -11.06 -11.04
C LYS A 148 -1.28 -9.53 -11.06
N GLU A 149 -0.92 -8.88 -9.96
CA GLU A 149 -0.82 -7.43 -9.89
C GLU A 149 0.47 -6.99 -10.60
N PRO A 150 0.38 -6.25 -11.73
CA PRO A 150 1.57 -5.86 -12.49
C PRO A 150 2.56 -5.04 -11.66
N GLU A 151 2.06 -4.19 -10.75
CA GLU A 151 2.88 -3.30 -9.93
C GLU A 151 3.89 -4.05 -9.04
N TYR A 152 3.48 -5.16 -8.46
CA TYR A 152 4.32 -5.94 -7.53
C TYR A 152 4.93 -7.18 -8.20
N SER A 153 4.60 -7.43 -9.48
CA SER A 153 4.85 -8.69 -10.19
C SER A 153 4.42 -9.93 -9.37
N ALA A 154 3.46 -9.74 -8.46
CA ALA A 154 3.03 -10.72 -7.47
C ALA A 154 1.57 -11.10 -7.71
N PHE A 155 1.18 -12.30 -7.26
CA PHE A 155 -0.21 -12.69 -7.24
C PHE A 155 -0.88 -12.15 -5.99
N VAL A 156 -2.07 -11.61 -6.17
CA VAL A 156 -2.88 -11.01 -5.12
C VAL A 156 -4.25 -11.62 -5.11
N VAL A 157 -4.90 -11.59 -3.96
CA VAL A 157 -6.26 -12.07 -3.77
C VAL A 157 -7.15 -10.94 -3.26
N GLN A 158 -8.39 -10.92 -3.71
CA GLN A 158 -9.47 -10.13 -3.14
C GLN A 158 -10.30 -11.02 -2.22
N MET A 159 -10.23 -10.78 -0.91
CA MET A 159 -10.74 -11.70 0.11
C MET A 159 -12.26 -11.91 0.05
N GLU A 160 -13.03 -10.92 -0.42
CA GLU A 160 -14.48 -11.00 -0.55
C GLU A 160 -14.94 -12.07 -1.55
N VAL A 161 -14.10 -12.37 -2.54
CA VAL A 161 -14.33 -13.40 -3.55
C VAL A 161 -13.58 -14.67 -3.18
N PHE A 162 -12.30 -14.51 -2.84
CA PHE A 162 -11.40 -15.63 -2.54
C PHE A 162 -11.88 -16.45 -1.35
N SER A 163 -12.36 -15.82 -0.27
CA SER A 163 -12.84 -16.56 0.92
C SER A 163 -14.02 -17.47 0.61
N LYS A 164 -14.95 -17.03 -0.25
CA LYS A 164 -16.10 -17.85 -0.68
C LYS A 164 -15.64 -19.05 -1.48
N TRP A 165 -14.69 -18.83 -2.38
CA TRP A 165 -14.13 -19.90 -3.21
C TRP A 165 -13.36 -20.93 -2.39
N VAL A 166 -12.50 -20.49 -1.45
CA VAL A 166 -11.78 -21.37 -0.52
C VAL A 166 -12.73 -22.19 0.34
N ARG A 167 -13.81 -21.59 0.87
CA ARG A 167 -14.81 -22.32 1.67
C ARG A 167 -15.52 -23.40 0.86
N LYS A 168 -15.83 -23.16 -0.42
CA LYS A 168 -16.39 -24.19 -1.32
C LYS A 168 -15.42 -25.36 -1.50
N LEU A 169 -14.14 -25.09 -1.71
CA LEU A 169 -13.12 -26.12 -1.83
C LEU A 169 -12.99 -26.97 -0.56
N TRP A 170 -13.06 -26.35 0.62
CA TRP A 170 -13.03 -27.07 1.90
C TRP A 170 -14.28 -27.88 2.19
N ALA A 171 -15.46 -27.39 1.80
CA ALA A 171 -16.72 -28.13 1.94
C ALA A 171 -16.81 -29.35 1.01
N GLY A 172 -15.93 -29.45 0.01
CA GLY A 172 -15.99 -30.48 -1.03
C GLY A 172 -17.07 -30.21 -2.08
N ASP A 173 -17.63 -29.00 -2.11
CA ASP A 173 -18.68 -28.60 -3.05
C ASP A 173 -18.07 -28.23 -4.42
N PHE A 174 -17.86 -29.25 -5.24
CA PHE A 174 -17.53 -29.11 -6.66
C PHE A 174 -18.82 -29.16 -7.49
N SER A 175 -19.60 -28.08 -7.48
CA SER A 175 -20.79 -27.90 -8.32
C SER A 175 -20.48 -27.15 -9.61
#